data_AF-A0A5C4LWH5-F1
#
_entry.id   AF-A0A5C4LWH5-F1
#
_cell.length_a   1.000
_cell.length_b   1.000
_cell.length_c   1.000
_cell.angle_alpha   90.00
_cell.angle_beta   90.00
_cell.angle_gamma   90.00
#
_symmetry.space_group_name_H-M   'P 1'
#
loop_
_entity.id
_entity.type
_entity.pdbx_description
1 polymer ?
#
loop_
_entity_poly.entity_id
_entity_poly.type
_entity_poly.pdbx_seq_one_letter_code
_entity_poly.pdbx_strand_id
1 'polypeptide(L)'
;MIRDEREETPVTGTNVPTRRDANVEADTDAALLAIRAHHAALDHDLGNRVADVLAVVGQRHSPAGVPAIVGDTLTAWRALLTFLLDELLPHAAAEERTLYPAAAEDPHTAALVQAMVDEHRTLTELVGELKNVTDPLALATTATAVRILFTIHVHKENEYLLPALHRSGTDIAALLSSTHRLLTGGQHNDNPGDHRDEH
;
A
#
# COMPACT_ATOMS: atom_id res chain seq x y z
N MET A 1 -74.88 -7.51 -16.15
CA MET A 1 -73.86 -6.76 -16.92
C MET A 1 -73.54 -5.54 -16.08
N ILE A 2 -72.37 -5.31 -15.51
CA ILE A 2 -70.98 -5.53 -15.96
C ILE A 2 -70.07 -5.81 -14.73
N ARG A 3 -68.97 -6.53 -14.97
CA ARG A 3 -67.89 -7.05 -14.07
C ARG A 3 -67.05 -5.92 -13.42
N ASP A 4 -66.63 -6.05 -12.16
CA ASP A 4 -65.30 -6.47 -11.63
C ASP A 4 -64.09 -5.86 -12.35
N GLU A 5 -63.25 -5.09 -11.62
CA GLU A 5 -61.80 -4.97 -11.82
C GLU A 5 -61.10 -4.15 -10.70
N ARG A 6 -60.64 -4.88 -9.68
CA ARG A 6 -59.33 -4.88 -8.99
C ARG A 6 -58.55 -3.57 -8.74
N GLU A 7 -58.29 -3.33 -7.46
CA GLU A 7 -57.10 -2.64 -6.93
C GLU A 7 -55.82 -3.36 -7.34
N GLU A 8 -54.94 -2.71 -8.11
CA GLU A 8 -53.54 -3.12 -8.27
C GLU A 8 -52.67 -2.36 -7.26
N THR A 9 -52.15 -3.11 -6.30
CA THR A 9 -51.05 -2.70 -5.43
C THR A 9 -49.74 -2.65 -6.23
N PRO A 10 -48.81 -1.73 -5.92
CA PRO A 10 -47.53 -1.70 -6.61
C PRO A 10 -46.69 -2.91 -6.16
N VAL A 11 -46.38 -3.78 -7.12
CA VAL A 11 -45.42 -4.88 -6.94
C VAL A 11 -44.05 -4.26 -6.63
N THR A 12 -43.60 -4.44 -5.39
CA THR A 12 -42.19 -4.35 -5.01
C THR A 12 -41.42 -5.38 -5.83
N GLY A 13 -40.83 -4.93 -6.94
CA GLY A 13 -39.92 -5.73 -7.72
C GLY A 13 -38.65 -6.00 -6.93
N THR A 14 -38.54 -7.19 -6.36
CA THR A 14 -37.27 -7.74 -5.89
C THR A 14 -36.37 -7.87 -7.12
N ASN A 15 -35.49 -6.90 -7.34
CA ASN A 15 -34.57 -6.92 -8.46
C ASN A 15 -33.55 -8.04 -8.20
N VAL A 16 -33.72 -9.20 -8.86
CA VAL A 16 -32.78 -10.31 -8.78
C VAL A 16 -31.55 -9.94 -9.60
N PRO A 17 -30.33 -9.93 -9.01
CA PRO A 17 -29.12 -9.57 -9.74
C PRO A 17 -28.93 -10.45 -10.97
N THR A 18 -28.50 -9.87 -12.10
CA THR A 18 -28.18 -10.67 -13.28
C THR A 18 -26.89 -11.45 -13.06
N ARG A 19 -26.66 -12.53 -13.83
CA ARG A 19 -25.40 -13.30 -13.78
C ARG A 19 -24.16 -12.41 -14.04
N ARG A 20 -24.31 -11.32 -14.79
CA ARG A 20 -23.24 -10.35 -15.05
C ARG A 20 -22.95 -9.53 -13.80
N ASP A 21 -23.98 -9.06 -13.10
CA ASP A 21 -23.84 -8.28 -11.87
C ASP A 21 -23.18 -9.13 -10.76
N ALA A 22 -23.61 -10.39 -10.63
CA ALA A 22 -23.02 -11.33 -9.68
C ALA A 22 -21.54 -11.64 -9.97
N ASN A 23 -21.12 -11.67 -11.24
CA ASN A 23 -19.72 -11.85 -11.60
C ASN A 23 -18.88 -10.60 -11.25
N VAL A 24 -19.40 -9.40 -11.48
CA VAL A 24 -18.70 -8.14 -11.14
C VAL A 24 -18.53 -7.99 -9.64
N GLU A 25 -19.55 -8.35 -8.86
CA GLU A 25 -19.50 -8.34 -7.39
C GLU A 25 -18.46 -9.35 -6.87
N ALA A 26 -18.46 -10.58 -7.39
CA ALA A 26 -17.47 -11.59 -7.05
C ALA A 26 -16.02 -11.18 -7.40
N ASP A 27 -15.82 -10.54 -8.56
CA ASP A 27 -14.50 -10.02 -8.98
C ASP A 27 -14.06 -8.87 -8.07
N THR A 28 -15.00 -8.01 -7.64
CA THR A 28 -14.72 -6.90 -6.71
C THR A 28 -14.32 -7.41 -5.33
N ASP A 29 -15.03 -8.39 -4.79
CA ASP A 29 -14.73 -9.01 -3.49
C ASP A 29 -13.37 -9.71 -3.51
N ALA A 30 -13.07 -10.44 -4.59
CA ALA A 30 -11.77 -11.07 -4.77
C ALA A 30 -10.64 -10.03 -4.81
N ALA A 31 -10.85 -8.91 -5.50
CA ALA A 31 -9.87 -7.83 -5.60
C ALA A 31 -9.65 -7.14 -4.23
N LEU A 32 -10.72 -6.88 -3.47
CA LEU A 32 -10.66 -6.34 -2.11
C LEU A 32 -9.92 -7.28 -1.14
N LEU A 33 -10.17 -8.58 -1.24
CA LEU A 33 -9.44 -9.57 -0.44
C LEU A 33 -7.95 -9.58 -0.80
N ALA A 34 -7.63 -9.53 -2.09
CA ALA A 34 -6.25 -9.55 -2.57
C ALA A 34 -5.45 -8.33 -2.09
N ILE A 35 -5.99 -7.12 -2.19
CA ILE A 35 -5.28 -5.91 -1.73
C ILE A 35 -5.09 -5.91 -0.21
N ARG A 36 -6.09 -6.35 0.56
CA ARG A 36 -5.96 -6.48 2.02
C ARG A 36 -4.90 -7.50 2.41
N ALA A 37 -4.83 -8.62 1.69
CA ALA A 37 -3.79 -9.63 1.91
C ALA A 37 -2.40 -9.08 1.57
N HIS A 38 -2.27 -8.32 0.48
CA HIS A 38 -1.03 -7.65 0.12
C HIS A 38 -0.59 -6.64 1.19
N HIS A 39 -1.50 -5.81 1.67
CA HIS A 39 -1.26 -4.88 2.77
C HIS A 39 -0.80 -5.57 4.05
N ALA A 40 -1.43 -6.70 4.41
CA ALA A 40 -1.01 -7.50 5.55
C ALA A 40 0.41 -8.07 5.37
N ALA A 41 0.77 -8.48 4.15
CA ALA A 41 2.12 -8.95 3.84
C ALA A 41 3.16 -7.82 3.95
N LEU A 42 2.91 -6.66 3.34
CA LEU A 42 3.79 -5.49 3.44
C LEU A 42 4.00 -5.04 4.88
N ASP A 43 2.91 -4.96 5.67
CA ASP A 43 3.01 -4.62 7.08
C ASP A 43 3.82 -5.69 7.81
N HIS A 44 3.53 -6.97 7.64
CA HIS A 44 4.29 -8.05 8.28
C HIS A 44 5.80 -7.98 7.98
N ASP A 45 6.17 -7.84 6.71
CA ASP A 45 7.58 -7.83 6.27
C ASP A 45 8.34 -6.60 6.76
N LEU A 46 7.69 -5.42 6.76
CA LEU A 46 8.23 -4.23 7.40
C LEU A 46 8.50 -4.46 8.90
N GLY A 47 7.59 -5.15 9.57
CA GLY A 47 7.69 -5.46 11.01
C GLY A 47 8.88 -6.34 11.34
N ASN A 48 9.04 -7.42 10.59
CA ASN A 48 10.17 -8.33 10.77
C ASN A 48 11.50 -7.59 10.60
N ARG A 49 11.62 -6.77 9.54
CA ARG A 49 12.85 -5.99 9.27
C ARG A 49 13.15 -4.95 10.34
N VAL A 50 12.13 -4.26 10.82
CA VAL A 50 12.28 -3.28 11.91
C VAL A 50 12.64 -4.00 13.22
N ALA A 51 12.04 -5.14 13.51
CA ALA A 51 12.41 -5.97 14.65
C ALA A 51 13.87 -6.45 14.58
N ASP A 52 14.34 -6.87 13.39
CA ASP A 52 15.73 -7.24 13.16
C ASP A 52 16.69 -6.08 13.46
N VAL A 53 16.37 -4.87 12.96
CA VAL A 53 17.14 -3.64 13.26
C VAL A 53 17.19 -3.38 14.77
N LEU A 54 16.04 -3.43 15.45
CA LEU A 54 15.97 -3.19 16.90
C LEU A 54 16.76 -4.24 17.69
N ALA A 55 16.71 -5.52 17.28
CA ALA A 55 17.44 -6.59 17.92
C ALA A 55 18.96 -6.38 17.82
N VAL A 56 19.48 -6.10 16.61
CA VAL A 56 20.93 -5.91 16.41
C VAL A 56 21.44 -4.61 17.05
N VAL A 57 20.61 -3.54 17.10
CA VAL A 57 20.98 -2.31 17.81
C VAL A 57 20.97 -2.52 19.33
N GLY A 58 19.97 -3.21 19.86
CA GLY A 58 19.83 -3.47 21.31
C GLY A 58 20.89 -4.41 21.89
N GLN A 59 21.46 -5.31 21.07
CA GLN A 59 22.52 -6.22 21.49
C GLN A 59 23.90 -5.55 21.62
N ARG A 60 24.08 -4.33 21.09
CA ARG A 60 25.35 -3.61 21.13
C ARG A 60 25.65 -3.10 22.53
N HIS A 61 26.36 -3.92 23.30
CA HIS A 61 27.12 -3.45 24.45
C HIS A 61 28.36 -2.73 23.91
N SER A 62 28.38 -1.40 23.89
CA SER A 62 29.58 -0.67 23.42
C SER A 62 30.50 -0.31 24.58
N PRO A 63 31.65 -1.00 24.77
CA PRO A 63 32.77 -0.46 25.52
C PRO A 63 33.47 0.59 24.65
N ALA A 64 33.30 1.87 25.00
CA ALA A 64 34.07 3.02 24.50
C ALA A 64 34.49 2.96 23.01
N GLY A 65 33.56 3.26 22.10
CA GLY A 65 33.84 3.43 20.67
C GLY A 65 32.70 4.17 19.99
N VAL A 66 33.01 4.95 18.94
CA VAL A 66 32.04 5.73 18.17
C VAL A 66 30.93 4.81 17.63
N PRO A 67 29.63 5.13 17.83
CA PRO A 67 28.54 4.38 17.23
C PRO A 67 28.67 4.42 15.69
N ALA A 68 28.71 3.25 15.06
CA ALA A 68 28.82 3.13 13.61
C ALA A 68 27.98 1.95 13.12
N ILE A 69 27.26 2.12 12.01
CA ILE A 69 26.50 1.07 11.35
C ILE A 69 27.47 0.12 10.63
N VAL A 70 27.74 -1.03 11.23
CA VAL A 70 28.69 -2.05 10.76
C VAL A 70 28.18 -3.44 11.10
N GLY A 71 28.77 -4.49 10.51
CA GLY A 71 28.44 -5.88 10.81
C GLY A 71 26.95 -6.16 10.64
N ASP A 72 26.33 -6.80 11.63
CA ASP A 72 24.92 -7.18 11.59
C ASP A 72 23.98 -5.96 11.52
N THR A 73 24.36 -4.81 12.10
CA THR A 73 23.59 -3.56 11.96
C THR A 73 23.54 -3.10 10.50
N LEU A 74 24.66 -3.21 9.77
CA LEU A 74 24.73 -2.86 8.35
C LEU A 74 23.87 -3.81 7.50
N THR A 75 23.87 -5.10 7.81
CA THR A 75 23.05 -6.10 7.12
C THR A 75 21.55 -5.83 7.31
N ALA A 76 21.09 -5.64 8.56
CA ALA A 76 19.69 -5.36 8.86
C ALA A 76 19.22 -4.03 8.25
N TRP A 77 20.05 -2.99 8.32
CA TRP A 77 19.78 -1.69 7.71
C TRP A 77 19.60 -1.80 6.18
N ARG A 78 20.49 -2.52 5.48
CA ARG A 78 20.38 -2.71 4.03
C ARG A 78 19.12 -3.48 3.65
N ALA A 79 18.80 -4.54 4.39
CA ALA A 79 17.59 -5.32 4.14
C ALA A 79 16.31 -4.47 4.30
N LEU A 80 16.26 -3.62 5.33
CA LEU A 80 15.18 -2.66 5.52
C LEU A 80 15.11 -1.65 4.36
N LEU A 81 16.22 -1.02 4.00
CA LEU A 81 16.26 -0.04 2.91
C LEU A 81 15.85 -0.63 1.56
N THR A 82 16.33 -1.83 1.22
CA THR A 82 15.95 -2.53 -0.01
C THR A 82 14.43 -2.72 -0.07
N PHE A 83 13.82 -3.26 0.99
CA PHE A 83 12.37 -3.44 1.03
C PHE A 83 11.60 -2.11 0.90
N LEU A 84 12.05 -1.07 1.60
CA LEU A 84 11.40 0.24 1.54
C LEU A 84 11.44 0.85 0.12
N LEU A 85 12.56 0.69 -0.58
CA LEU A 85 12.77 1.28 -1.91
C LEU A 85 12.18 0.46 -3.05
N ASP A 86 12.21 -0.87 -2.93
CA ASP A 86 11.85 -1.76 -4.02
C ASP A 86 10.40 -2.23 -3.92
N GLU A 87 9.78 -2.17 -2.74
CA GLU A 87 8.42 -2.66 -2.50
C GLU A 87 7.49 -1.58 -1.95
N LEU A 88 7.80 -1.01 -0.78
CA LEU A 88 6.87 -0.13 -0.07
C LEU A 88 6.62 1.20 -0.78
N LEU A 89 7.67 1.95 -1.14
CA LEU A 89 7.50 3.23 -1.84
C LEU A 89 6.92 3.07 -3.26
N PRO A 90 7.32 2.06 -4.06
CA PRO A 90 6.65 1.77 -5.33
C PRO A 90 5.16 1.44 -5.19
N HIS A 91 4.78 0.70 -4.15
CA HIS A 91 3.38 0.41 -3.80
C HIS A 91 2.58 1.70 -3.56
N ALA A 92 3.05 2.53 -2.61
CA ALA A 92 2.45 3.83 -2.31
C ALA A 92 2.30 4.72 -3.55
N ALA A 93 3.34 4.79 -4.39
CA ALA A 93 3.31 5.57 -5.62
C ALA A 93 2.34 5.00 -6.68
N ALA A 94 2.09 3.68 -6.68
CA ALA A 94 1.12 3.07 -7.57
C ALA A 94 -0.31 3.44 -7.15
N GLU A 95 -0.61 3.45 -5.86
CA GLU A 95 -1.92 3.85 -5.33
C GLU A 95 -2.24 5.32 -5.62
N GLU A 96 -1.26 6.20 -5.47
CA GLU A 96 -1.39 7.62 -5.83
C GLU A 96 -1.73 7.83 -7.32
N ARG A 97 -1.31 6.91 -8.19
CA ARG A 97 -1.60 6.96 -9.64
C ARG A 97 -2.92 6.29 -10.03
N THR A 98 -3.50 5.48 -9.15
CA THR A 98 -4.66 4.63 -9.48
C THR A 98 -5.83 4.81 -8.53
N LEU A 99 -5.72 4.35 -7.28
CA LEU A 99 -6.79 4.33 -6.30
C LEU A 99 -7.15 5.74 -5.83
N TYR A 100 -6.16 6.57 -5.54
CA TYR A 100 -6.38 7.88 -4.91
C TYR A 100 -7.10 8.88 -5.81
N PRO A 101 -6.83 8.96 -7.13
CA PRO A 101 -7.62 9.79 -8.04
C PRO A 101 -9.10 9.44 -8.00
N ALA A 102 -9.45 8.14 -8.06
CA ALA A 102 -10.84 7.69 -8.00
C ALA A 102 -11.48 7.99 -6.64
N ALA A 103 -10.74 7.80 -5.54
CA ALA A 103 -11.24 8.11 -4.20
C ALA A 103 -11.38 9.62 -3.95
N ALA A 104 -10.61 10.47 -4.62
CA ALA A 104 -10.70 11.91 -4.48
C ALA A 104 -11.91 12.53 -5.21
N GLU A 105 -12.57 11.78 -6.10
CA GLU A 105 -13.81 12.22 -6.76
C GLU A 105 -14.98 12.30 -5.78
N ASP A 106 -14.96 11.53 -4.68
CA ASP A 106 -15.94 11.62 -3.59
C ASP A 106 -15.50 12.69 -2.55
N PRO A 107 -16.30 13.75 -2.34
CA PRO A 107 -16.01 14.78 -1.33
C PRO A 107 -15.84 14.24 0.10
N HIS A 108 -16.44 13.08 0.42
CA HIS A 108 -16.32 12.46 1.74
C HIS A 108 -14.94 11.83 1.99
N THR A 109 -14.21 11.46 0.93
CA THR A 109 -12.87 10.83 1.02
C THR A 109 -11.75 11.74 0.54
N ALA A 110 -12.04 12.85 -0.16
CA ALA A 110 -11.03 13.78 -0.67
C ALA A 110 -10.03 14.27 0.40
N ALA A 111 -10.52 14.66 1.59
CA ALA A 111 -9.65 15.11 2.68
C ALA A 111 -8.78 13.96 3.26
N LEU A 112 -9.32 12.74 3.29
CA LEU A 112 -8.57 11.55 3.71
C LEU A 112 -7.45 11.22 2.71
N VAL A 113 -7.74 11.28 1.40
CA VAL A 113 -6.74 11.08 0.35
C VAL A 113 -5.60 12.09 0.48
N GLN A 114 -5.90 13.38 0.68
CA GLN A 114 -4.85 14.40 0.89
C GLN A 114 -3.97 14.06 2.09
N ALA A 115 -4.57 13.69 3.22
CA ALA A 115 -3.82 13.28 4.40
C ALA A 115 -2.93 12.05 4.14
N MET A 116 -3.41 11.07 3.38
CA MET A 116 -2.64 9.88 3.01
C MET A 116 -1.48 10.19 2.06
N VAL A 117 -1.65 11.11 1.11
CA VAL A 117 -0.55 11.61 0.26
C VAL A 117 0.52 12.33 1.09
N ASP A 118 0.11 13.12 2.10
CA ASP A 118 1.06 13.74 3.03
C ASP A 118 1.82 12.71 3.87
N GLU A 119 1.19 11.59 4.23
CA GLU A 119 1.87 10.48 4.89
C GLU A 119 2.85 9.75 3.97
N HIS A 120 2.52 9.53 2.70
CA HIS A 120 3.47 9.00 1.71
C HIS A 120 4.69 9.89 1.53
N ARG A 121 4.50 11.22 1.54
CA ARG A 121 5.61 12.18 1.53
C ARG A 121 6.46 12.04 2.78
N THR A 122 5.83 11.96 3.95
CA THR A 122 6.52 11.76 5.23
C THR A 122 7.29 10.44 5.26
N LEU A 123 6.71 9.35 4.74
CA LEU A 123 7.41 8.07 4.57
C LEU A 123 8.64 8.23 3.67
N THR A 124 8.51 8.90 2.53
CA THR A 124 9.61 9.16 1.60
C THR A 124 10.76 9.95 2.27
N GLU A 125 10.42 10.96 3.08
CA GLU A 125 11.39 11.75 3.84
C GLU A 125 12.14 10.89 4.87
N LEU A 126 11.41 10.08 5.66
CA LEU A 126 12.01 9.15 6.64
C LEU A 126 12.90 8.10 5.95
N VAL A 127 12.51 7.58 4.78
CA VAL A 127 13.37 6.68 4.00
C VAL A 127 14.62 7.43 3.50
N GLY A 128 14.49 8.71 3.15
CA GLY A 128 15.62 9.59 2.83
C GLY A 128 16.60 9.77 3.99
N GLU A 129 16.10 9.89 5.22
CA GLU A 129 16.94 9.90 6.43
C GLU A 129 17.64 8.56 6.63
N LEU A 130 16.92 7.44 6.50
CA LEU A 130 17.50 6.10 6.61
C LEU A 130 18.61 5.84 5.60
N LYS A 131 18.58 6.43 4.41
CA LYS A 131 19.67 6.28 3.42
C LYS A 131 21.01 6.83 3.90
N ASN A 132 20.98 7.87 4.73
CA ASN A 132 22.16 8.63 5.14
C ASN A 132 22.51 8.44 6.62
N VAL A 133 21.76 7.59 7.32
CA VAL A 133 21.92 7.38 8.76
C VAL A 133 23.27 6.72 9.05
N THR A 134 23.99 7.23 10.04
CA THR A 134 25.28 6.66 10.50
C THR A 134 25.24 6.21 11.96
N ASP A 135 24.26 6.71 12.72
CA ASP A 135 24.06 6.41 14.13
C ASP A 135 23.04 5.26 14.31
N PRO A 136 23.40 4.17 15.01
CA PRO A 136 22.49 3.05 15.28
C PRO A 136 21.21 3.43 16.03
N LEU A 137 21.24 4.43 16.93
CA LEU A 137 20.04 4.86 17.65
C LEU A 137 19.08 5.62 16.74
N ALA A 138 19.59 6.53 15.91
CA ALA A 138 18.83 7.18 14.87
C ALA A 138 18.21 6.16 13.90
N LEU A 139 18.99 5.14 13.47
CA LEU A 139 18.47 4.04 12.63
C LEU A 139 17.27 3.35 13.28
N ALA A 140 17.39 2.94 14.55
CA ALA A 140 16.32 2.27 15.27
C ALA A 140 15.06 3.14 15.42
N THR A 141 15.25 4.43 15.69
CA THR A 141 14.16 5.39 15.91
C THR A 141 13.43 5.69 14.60
N THR A 142 14.16 6.03 13.54
CA THR A 142 13.57 6.30 12.21
C THR A 142 12.89 5.05 11.64
N ALA A 143 13.48 3.86 11.80
CA ALA A 143 12.86 2.59 11.38
C ALA A 143 11.52 2.33 12.11
N THR A 144 11.47 2.63 13.41
CA THR A 144 10.23 2.51 14.20
C THR A 144 9.19 3.53 13.77
N ALA A 145 9.59 4.77 13.46
CA ALA A 145 8.69 5.80 12.96
C ALA A 145 8.05 5.39 11.62
N VAL A 146 8.84 4.86 10.68
CA VAL A 146 8.35 4.31 9.41
C VAL A 146 7.32 3.21 9.66
N ARG A 147 7.62 2.26 10.55
CA ARG A 147 6.71 1.16 10.90
C ARG A 147 5.36 1.67 11.41
N ILE A 148 5.37 2.56 12.40
CA ILE A 148 4.14 3.06 13.03
C ILE A 148 3.30 3.82 12.00
N LEU A 149 3.94 4.70 11.23
CA LEU A 149 3.26 5.49 10.20
C LEU A 149 2.60 4.59 9.16
N PHE A 150 3.34 3.59 8.64
CA PHE A 150 2.80 2.67 7.63
C PHE A 150 1.66 1.80 8.18
N THR A 151 1.77 1.29 9.41
CA THR A 151 0.68 0.52 10.03
C THR A 151 -0.61 1.34 10.15
N ILE A 152 -0.52 2.60 10.55
CA ILE A 152 -1.69 3.51 10.62
C ILE A 152 -2.22 3.83 9.23
N HIS A 153 -1.31 4.07 8.28
CA HIS A 153 -1.65 4.37 6.89
C HIS A 153 -2.49 3.25 6.27
N VAL A 154 -1.98 2.03 6.29
CA VAL A 154 -2.65 0.83 5.76
C VAL A 154 -3.98 0.57 6.45
N HIS A 155 -4.08 0.82 7.76
CA HIS A 155 -5.34 0.71 8.48
C HIS A 155 -6.40 1.67 7.90
N LYS A 156 -6.03 2.92 7.62
CA LYS A 156 -7.01 3.88 7.07
C LYS A 156 -7.45 3.52 5.67
N GLU A 157 -6.54 3.04 4.84
CA GLU A 157 -6.91 2.59 3.50
C GLU A 157 -7.86 1.40 3.55
N ASN A 158 -7.53 0.40 4.36
CA ASN A 158 -8.35 -0.80 4.53
C ASN A 158 -9.72 -0.51 5.15
N GLU A 159 -9.80 0.32 6.17
CA GLU A 159 -11.04 0.48 6.95
C GLU A 159 -11.91 1.65 6.48
N TYR A 160 -11.33 2.63 5.77
CA TYR A 160 -12.08 3.81 5.34
C TYR A 160 -12.09 3.99 3.82
N LEU A 161 -10.92 3.94 3.16
CA LEU A 161 -10.82 4.25 1.74
C LEU A 161 -11.43 3.15 0.85
N LEU A 162 -10.98 1.90 1.01
CA LEU A 162 -11.45 0.77 0.19
C LEU A 162 -12.97 0.55 0.34
N PRO A 163 -13.56 0.59 1.55
CA PRO A 163 -15.00 0.49 1.69
C PRO A 163 -15.77 1.65 1.05
N ALA A 164 -15.20 2.86 1.03
CA ALA A 164 -15.83 3.99 0.35
C ALA A 164 -15.84 3.81 -1.17
N LEU A 165 -14.71 3.42 -1.76
CA LEU A 165 -14.61 3.06 -3.18
C LEU A 165 -15.56 1.92 -3.58
N HIS A 166 -15.75 0.95 -2.69
CA HIS A 166 -16.67 -0.16 -2.97
C HIS A 166 -18.11 0.32 -3.01
N ARG A 167 -18.51 1.21 -2.08
CA ARG A 167 -19.85 1.79 -2.04
C ARG A 167 -20.15 2.77 -3.18
N SER A 168 -19.13 3.43 -3.75
CA SER A 168 -19.32 4.32 -4.91
C SER A 168 -19.58 3.56 -6.22
N GLY A 169 -19.44 2.23 -6.22
CA GLY A 169 -19.57 1.42 -7.43
C GLY A 169 -18.37 1.55 -8.38
N THR A 170 -17.24 2.05 -7.87
CA THR A 170 -15.98 2.12 -8.63
C THR A 170 -15.50 0.72 -8.97
N ASP A 171 -14.97 0.52 -10.18
CA ASP A 171 -14.37 -0.74 -10.60
C ASP A 171 -13.00 -0.95 -9.93
N ILE A 172 -13.03 -1.38 -8.66
CA ILE A 172 -11.85 -1.62 -7.83
C ILE A 172 -10.95 -2.69 -8.48
N ALA A 173 -11.53 -3.71 -9.09
CA ALA A 173 -10.77 -4.77 -9.74
C ALA A 173 -9.90 -4.22 -10.90
N ALA A 174 -10.46 -3.31 -11.72
CA ALA A 174 -9.70 -2.64 -12.76
C ALA A 174 -8.60 -1.71 -12.21
N LEU A 175 -8.90 -0.94 -11.15
CA LEU A 175 -7.92 -0.05 -10.52
C LEU A 175 -6.74 -0.84 -9.93
N LEU A 176 -7.01 -1.91 -9.17
CA LEU A 176 -5.98 -2.76 -8.58
C LEU A 176 -5.18 -3.54 -9.63
N SER A 177 -5.83 -3.97 -10.72
CA SER A 177 -5.12 -4.54 -11.87
C SER A 177 -4.14 -3.53 -12.49
N SER A 178 -4.52 -2.25 -12.55
CA SER A 178 -3.63 -1.17 -13.00
C SER A 178 -2.46 -0.96 -12.03
N THR A 179 -2.72 -0.96 -10.71
CA THR A 179 -1.68 -0.92 -9.67
C THR A 179 -0.68 -2.06 -9.85
N HIS A 180 -1.17 -3.29 -10.00
CA HIS A 180 -0.31 -4.46 -10.19
C HIS A 180 0.56 -4.37 -11.46
N ARG A 181 0.01 -3.87 -12.57
CA ARG A 181 0.79 -3.63 -13.80
C ARG A 181 1.87 -2.55 -13.61
N LEU A 182 1.62 -1.51 -12.82
CA LEU A 182 2.64 -0.50 -12.52
C LEU A 182 3.78 -1.10 -11.69
N LEU A 183 3.46 -1.95 -10.73
CA LEU A 183 4.45 -2.62 -9.87
C LEU A 183 5.28 -3.65 -10.63
N THR A 184 4.66 -4.44 -11.52
CA THR A 184 5.36 -5.45 -12.32
C THR A 184 6.06 -4.87 -13.55
N GLY A 185 5.52 -3.80 -14.14
CA GLY A 185 6.09 -3.11 -15.31
C GLY A 185 7.30 -2.24 -15.00
N GLY A 186 7.45 -1.79 -13.74
CA GLY A 186 8.64 -1.08 -13.27
C GLY A 186 9.89 -1.96 -13.13
N GLN A 187 9.72 -3.29 -13.08
CA GLN A 187 10.83 -4.24 -12.91
C GLN A 187 11.54 -4.64 -14.23
N HIS A 188 11.11 -4.09 -15.38
CA HIS A 188 11.59 -4.52 -16.70
C HIS A 188 12.36 -3.46 -17.52
N ASN A 189 12.63 -2.28 -16.98
CA ASN A 189 13.39 -1.24 -17.69
C ASN A 189 14.55 -0.73 -16.83
N ASP A 190 15.66 -1.47 -16.83
CA ASP A 190 17.03 -0.94 -16.68
C ASP A 190 18.04 -2.06 -16.98
N ASN A 191 18.22 -2.36 -18.28
CA ASN A 191 19.48 -2.90 -18.78
C ASN A 191 19.82 -2.15 -20.08
N PRO A 192 20.58 -1.05 -20.01
CA PRO A 192 21.19 -0.49 -21.20
C PRO A 192 22.25 -1.47 -21.66
N GLY A 193 21.99 -2.13 -22.80
CA GLY A 193 22.91 -3.04 -23.44
C GLY A 193 24.29 -2.41 -23.58
N ASP A 194 25.27 -3.12 -23.06
CA ASP A 194 26.70 -2.98 -23.35
C ASP A 194 26.90 -3.14 -24.86
N HIS A 195 26.76 -2.02 -25.58
CA HIS A 195 27.25 -1.88 -26.94
C HIS A 195 28.77 -1.85 -26.87
N ARG A 196 29.36 -3.03 -27.05
CA ARG A 196 30.71 -3.17 -27.57
C ARG A 196 30.77 -2.47 -28.92
N ASP A 197 31.54 -1.39 -29.00
CA ASP A 197 32.12 -0.94 -30.25
C ASP A 197 33.63 -1.12 -30.18
N GLU A 198 34.09 -1.95 -31.11
CA GLU A 198 35.49 -2.20 -31.47
C GLU A 198 36.07 -0.93 -32.12
N HIS A 199 37.27 -0.52 -31.70
CA HIS A 199 38.36 -0.08 -32.58
C HIS A 199 39.71 -0.06 -31.85
#